data_AF-A0A959H9U1-F1
#
_entry.id   AF-A0A959H9U1-F1
#
_cell.length_a   1.000
_cell.length_b   1.000
_cell.length_c   1.000
_cell.angle_alpha   90.00
_cell.angle_beta   90.00
_cell.angle_gamma   90.00
#
_symmetry.space_group_name_H-M   'P 1'
#
loop_
_entity.id
_entity.type
_entity.pdbx_description
1 polymer ?
#
loop_
_entity_poly.entity_id
_entity_poly.type
_entity_poly.pdbx_seq_one_letter_code
_entity_poly.pdbx_strand_id
1 'polypeptide(L)'
;RDRRYELALMRVMGASPAKLFVLIILEGLLLAVLGYALGIALSHGGMEILAGQMKEAYRYTFSGSVFLKEELYLLAGALGIGFVAAILPAIQASRTDISTTLAEG
;
A
#
# COMPACT_ATOMS: atom_id res chain seq x y z
N ARG A 1 2.17 -5.80 19.79
CA ARG A 1 3.36 -6.34 20.50
C ARG A 1 4.12 -7.27 19.56
N ASP A 2 3.42 -8.12 18.82
CA ASP A 2 3.99 -9.13 17.91
C ASP A 2 4.96 -8.55 16.87
N ARG A 3 4.57 -7.51 16.12
CA ARG A 3 5.47 -6.90 15.11
C ARG A 3 6.73 -6.24 15.68
N ARG A 4 6.69 -5.69 16.90
CA ARG A 4 7.90 -5.14 17.54
C ARG A 4 8.86 -6.27 17.94
N TYR A 5 8.33 -7.40 18.38
CA TYR A 5 9.10 -8.60 18.70
C TYR A 5 9.76 -9.21 17.45
N GLU A 6 9.01 -9.34 16.35
CA GLU A 6 9.55 -9.80 15.05
C GLU A 6 10.68 -8.90 14.54
N LEU A 7 10.51 -7.57 14.60
CA LEU A 7 11.55 -6.61 14.22
C LEU A 7 12.77 -6.68 15.14
N ALA A 8 12.57 -6.89 16.44
CA ALA A 8 13.67 -7.10 17.39
C ALA A 8 14.44 -8.39 17.06
N LEU A 9 13.74 -9.49 16.78
CA LEU A 9 14.35 -10.76 16.38
C LEU A 9 15.18 -10.61 15.10
N MET A 10 14.64 -9.95 14.07
CA MET A 10 15.38 -9.65 12.83
C MET A 10 16.67 -8.87 13.11
N ARG A 11 16.63 -7.94 14.07
CA ARG A 11 17.80 -7.13 14.44
C ARG A 11 18.85 -7.94 15.20
N VAL A 12 18.43 -8.88 16.06
CA VAL A 12 19.31 -9.89 16.69
C VAL A 12 19.96 -10.79 15.65
N MET A 13 19.24 -11.13 14.57
CA MET A 13 19.77 -11.89 13.43
C MET A 13 20.70 -11.07 12.50
N GLY A 14 21.02 -9.82 12.86
CA GLY A 14 21.96 -8.97 12.12
C GLY A 14 21.32 -8.09 11.03
N ALA A 15 19.99 -7.92 11.02
CA ALA A 15 19.37 -6.94 10.14
C ALA A 15 19.80 -5.51 10.52
N SER A 16 20.34 -4.76 9.55
CA SER A 16 20.71 -3.36 9.78
C SER A 16 19.47 -2.46 9.90
N PRO A 17 19.58 -1.29 10.56
CA PRO A 17 18.50 -0.31 10.65
C PRO A 17 17.93 0.08 9.27
N ALA A 18 18.80 0.16 8.26
CA ALA A 18 18.42 0.45 6.88
C ALA A 18 17.59 -0.68 6.26
N LYS A 19 17.89 -1.95 6.54
CA LYS A 19 17.08 -3.08 6.06
C LYS A 19 15.67 -3.05 6.65
N LEU A 20 15.54 -2.77 7.95
CA LEU A 20 14.22 -2.65 8.59
C LEU A 20 13.42 -1.48 8.04
N PHE A 21 14.08 -0.34 7.79
CA PHE A 21 13.45 0.81 7.16
C PHE A 21 12.90 0.47 5.77
N VAL A 22 13.74 -0.10 4.90
CA VAL A 22 13.35 -0.47 3.53
C VAL A 22 12.24 -1.50 3.53
N LEU A 23 12.28 -2.50 4.43
CA LEU A 23 11.25 -3.52 4.56
C LEU A 23 9.87 -2.90 4.81
N ILE A 24 9.78 -1.98 5.78
CA ILE A 24 8.50 -1.36 6.17
C ILE A 24 7.99 -0.43 5.07
N ILE A 25 8.87 0.30 4.40
CA ILE A 25 8.50 1.10 3.22
C ILE A 25 7.94 0.20 2.13
N LEU A 26 8.59 -0.94 1.83
CA LEU A 26 8.11 -1.87 0.82
C LEU A 26 6.75 -2.47 1.16
N GLU A 27 6.49 -2.83 2.41
CA GLU A 27 5.17 -3.30 2.85
C GLU A 27 4.09 -2.24 2.62
N GLY A 28 4.37 -0.98 2.97
CA GLY A 28 3.43 0.12 2.72
C GLY A 28 3.16 0.37 1.24
N LEU A 29 4.20 0.31 0.40
CA LEU A 29 4.07 0.42 -1.05
C LEU A 29 3.30 -0.76 -1.65
N LEU A 30 3.54 -1.98 -1.17
CA LEU A 30 2.79 -3.17 -1.59
C LEU A 30 1.30 -3.02 -1.30
N LEU A 31 0.95 -2.57 -0.08
CA LEU A 31 -0.44 -2.30 0.29
C LEU A 31 -1.07 -1.21 -0.59
N ALA A 32 -0.32 -0.15 -0.93
CA ALA A 32 -0.79 0.89 -1.83
C ALA A 32 -1.06 0.37 -3.25
N VAL A 33 -0.17 -0.46 -3.79
CA VAL A 33 -0.35 -1.10 -5.12
C VAL A 33 -1.57 -2.02 -5.11
N LEU A 34 -1.73 -2.83 -4.06
CA LEU A 34 -2.90 -3.72 -3.93
C LEU A 34 -4.20 -2.92 -3.81
N GLY A 35 -4.21 -1.85 -3.00
CA GLY A 35 -5.36 -0.95 -2.88
C GLY A 35 -5.72 -0.28 -4.20
N TYR A 36 -4.72 0.18 -4.96
CA TYR A 36 -4.91 0.73 -6.29
C TYR A 36 -5.49 -0.30 -7.26
N ALA A 37 -4.91 -1.51 -7.32
CA ALA A 37 -5.36 -2.57 -8.21
C ALA A 37 -6.82 -2.97 -7.92
N LEU A 38 -7.17 -3.12 -6.65
CA LEU A 38 -8.55 -3.39 -6.23
C LEU A 38 -9.49 -2.23 -6.54
N GLY A 39 -9.05 -0.98 -6.31
CA GLY A 39 -9.83 0.21 -6.59
C GLY A 39 -10.16 0.36 -8.07
N ILE A 40 -9.18 0.13 -8.95
CA ILE A 40 -9.39 0.14 -10.41
C ILE A 40 -10.33 -1.00 -10.83
N ALA A 41 -10.09 -2.23 -10.35
CA ALA A 41 -10.94 -3.36 -10.68
C ALA A 41 -12.41 -3.12 -10.27
N LEU A 42 -12.63 -2.54 -9.08
CA LEU A 42 -13.97 -2.18 -8.61
C LEU A 42 -14.57 -1.01 -9.41
N SER A 43 -13.77 -0.02 -9.79
CA SER A 43 -14.24 1.14 -10.56
C SER A 43 -14.67 0.73 -11.97
N HIS A 44 -13.84 -0.07 -12.66
CA HIS A 44 -14.14 -0.58 -14.00
C HIS A 44 -15.32 -1.55 -13.96
N GLY A 45 -15.30 -2.53 -13.04
CA GLY A 45 -16.41 -3.48 -12.90
C GLY A 45 -17.73 -2.81 -12.51
N GLY A 46 -17.68 -1.83 -11.60
CA GLY A 46 -18.85 -1.03 -11.22
C GLY A 46 -19.38 -0.19 -12.38
N MET A 47 -18.49 0.44 -13.15
CA MET A 47 -18.87 1.20 -14.33
C MET A 47 -19.47 0.31 -15.41
N GLU A 48 -18.96 -0.91 -15.63
CA GLU A 48 -19.50 -1.86 -16.61
C GLU A 48 -20.92 -2.33 -16.24
N ILE A 49 -21.16 -2.63 -14.96
CA ILE A 49 -22.49 -3.00 -14.46
C ILE A 49 -23.49 -1.84 -14.63
N LEU A 50 -23.10 -0.63 -14.21
CA LEU A 50 -23.95 0.56 -14.34
C LEU A 50 -24.21 0.92 -15.81
N ALA A 51 -23.18 0.84 -16.65
CA ALA A 51 -23.31 1.09 -18.09
C ALA A 51 -24.24 0.06 -18.74
N GLY A 52 -24.17 -1.22 -18.36
CA GLY A 52 -25.09 -2.25 -18.82
C GLY A 52 -26.56 -1.90 -18.55
N GLN A 53 -26.88 -1.42 -17.34
CA GLN A 53 -28.24 -1.01 -16.97
C GLN A 53 -28.69 0.30 -17.66
N MET A 54 -27.77 1.25 -17.87
CA MET A 54 -28.08 2.55 -18.48
C MET A 54 -28.15 2.50 -20.01
N LYS A 55 -27.47 1.55 -20.65
CA LYS A 55 -27.49 1.36 -22.11
C LYS A 55 -28.88 0.99 -22.62
N GLU A 56 -29.67 0.33 -21.79
CA GLU A 56 -31.09 0.01 -22.04
C GLU A 56 -31.98 1.27 -22.03
N ALA A 57 -31.54 2.35 -21.38
CA ALA A 57 -32.32 3.59 -21.21
C ALA A 57 -31.84 4.80 -22.08
N TYR A 58 -30.54 4.94 -22.36
CA TYR A 58 -29.99 6.22 -22.89
C TYR A 58 -29.04 6.13 -24.11
N ARG A 59 -28.79 4.96 -24.71
CA ARG A 59 -27.89 4.79 -25.89
C ARG A 59 -26.51 5.47 -25.75
N TYR A 60 -25.98 5.58 -24.54
CA TYR A 60 -24.68 6.22 -24.30
C TYR A 60 -23.55 5.19 -24.34
N THR A 61 -22.54 5.42 -25.18
CA THR A 61 -21.35 4.56 -25.32
C THR A 61 -20.25 4.99 -24.34
N PHE A 62 -20.48 4.80 -23.04
CA PHE A 62 -19.36 4.82 -22.09
C PHE A 62 -18.59 3.51 -22.25
N SER A 63 -17.37 3.56 -22.75
CA SER A 63 -16.46 2.42 -22.77
C SER A 63 -15.74 2.36 -21.42
N GLY A 64 -16.33 1.66 -20.45
CA GLY A 64 -15.77 1.52 -19.11
C GLY A 64 -14.43 0.78 -19.05
N SER A 65 -13.96 0.20 -20.16
CA SER A 65 -12.70 -0.55 -20.25
C SER A 65 -11.52 0.25 -20.82
N VAL A 66 -11.68 1.57 -21.06
CA VAL A 66 -10.55 2.37 -21.55
C VAL A 66 -9.68 2.77 -20.36
N PHE A 67 -8.43 2.31 -20.38
CA PHE A 67 -7.45 2.75 -19.41
C PHE A 67 -7.03 4.19 -19.73
N LEU A 68 -7.29 5.10 -18.80
CA LEU A 68 -7.04 6.53 -18.95
C LEU A 68 -5.66 6.89 -18.41
N LYS A 69 -5.01 7.91 -18.98
CA LYS A 69 -3.71 8.40 -18.46
C LYS A 69 -3.86 8.94 -17.04
N GLU A 70 -5.06 9.38 -16.70
CA GLU A 70 -5.50 9.85 -15.41
C GLU A 70 -5.32 8.80 -14.31
N GLU A 71 -5.42 7.51 -14.65
CA GLU A 71 -5.24 6.40 -13.71
C GLU A 71 -3.79 6.24 -13.25
N LEU A 72 -2.82 6.68 -14.07
CA LEU A 72 -1.42 6.74 -13.65
C LEU A 72 -1.20 7.79 -12.55
N TYR A 73 -1.95 8.90 -12.57
CA TYR A 73 -1.89 9.88 -11.47
C TYR A 73 -2.52 9.31 -10.19
N LEU A 74 -3.56 8.48 -10.30
CA LEU A 74 -4.12 7.75 -9.17
C LEU A 74 -3.11 6.76 -8.57
N LEU A 75 -2.37 6.02 -9.41
CA LEU A 75 -1.28 5.15 -8.95
C LEU A 75 -0.18 5.94 -8.25
N ALA A 76 0.29 7.03 -8.86
CA ALA A 76 1.32 7.88 -8.26
C ALA A 76 0.86 8.46 -6.91
N GLY A 77 -0.39 8.90 -6.82
CA GLY A 77 -1.01 9.37 -5.57
C GLY A 77 -1.09 8.27 -4.51
N ALA A 78 -1.54 7.07 -4.89
CA ALA A 78 -1.62 5.92 -3.98
C ALA A 78 -0.25 5.52 -3.43
N LEU A 79 0.77 5.45 -4.29
CA LEU A 79 2.16 5.19 -3.87
C LEU A 79 2.68 6.28 -2.94
N GLY A 80 2.40 7.55 -3.24
CA GLY A 80 2.77 8.68 -2.37
C GLY A 80 2.16 8.59 -0.98
N ILE A 81 0.86 8.28 -0.91
CA ILE A 81 0.15 8.09 0.37
C ILE A 81 0.72 6.89 1.13
N GLY A 82 0.91 5.74 0.46
CA GLY A 82 1.49 4.54 1.06
C GLY A 82 2.90 4.77 1.60
N PHE A 83 3.73 5.51 0.85
CA PHE A 83 5.06 5.90 1.27
C PHE A 83 5.03 6.80 2.52
N VAL A 84 4.25 7.89 2.50
CA VAL A 84 4.13 8.81 3.64
C VAL A 84 3.60 8.10 4.89
N ALA A 85 2.60 7.23 4.73
CA ALA A 85 2.07 6.43 5.82
C ALA A 85 3.11 5.47 6.42
N ALA A 86 3.99 4.91 5.60
CA ALA A 86 5.01 3.96 6.02
C ALA A 86 6.28 4.62 6.60
N ILE A 87 6.55 5.90 6.31
CA ILE A 87 7.73 6.63 6.83
C ILE A 87 7.75 6.64 8.36
N LEU A 88 6.64 7.02 9.01
CA LEU A 88 6.57 7.11 10.46
C LEU A 88 6.91 5.79 11.17
N PRO A 89 6.29 4.65 10.83
CA PRO A 89 6.66 3.37 11.44
C PRO A 89 8.05 2.87 10.99
N ALA A 90 8.50 3.17 9.78
CA ALA A 90 9.83 2.78 9.30
C ALA A 90 10.94 3.47 10.11
N ILE A 91 10.79 4.77 10.39
CA ILE A 91 11.72 5.52 11.24
C ILE A 91 11.71 4.94 12.66
N GLN A 92 10.54 4.69 13.23
CA GLN A 92 10.42 4.11 14.58
C GLN A 92 11.15 2.75 14.67
N ALA A 93 10.95 1.84 13.72
CA ALA A 93 11.61 0.54 13.70
C ALA A 93 13.13 0.62 13.49
N SER A 94 13.59 1.56 12.66
CA SER A 94 15.03 1.78 12.42
C SER A 94 15.75 2.32 13.67
N ARG A 95 15.04 3.06 14.54
CA ARG A 95 15.57 3.69 15.75
C ARG A 95 15.37 2.88 17.03
N THR A 96 14.69 1.73 16.99
CA THR A 96 14.56 0.88 18.18
C THR A 96 15.93 0.32 18.57
N ASP A 97 16.49 0.83 19.66
CA ASP A 97 17.72 0.31 20.27
C ASP A 97 17.43 -1.03 20.97
N ILE A 98 18.18 -2.04 20.55
CA ILE A 98 18.04 -3.44 20.98
C ILE A 98 18.45 -3.60 22.45
N SER A 99 19.32 -2.72 22.96
CA SER A 99 19.94 -2.86 24.28
C SER A 99 18.95 -2.75 25.45
N THR A 100 17.81 -2.10 25.28
CA THR A 100 16.78 -1.95 26.32
C THR A 100 15.61 -2.93 26.15
N THR A 101 15.33 -3.40 24.94
CA THR A 101 14.12 -4.19 24.66
C THR A 101 14.29 -5.69 25.00
N LEU A 102 15.53 -6.20 25.10
CA LEU A 102 15.80 -7.55 25.61
C LEU A 102 15.82 -7.67 27.14
N ALA A 103 15.92 -6.55 27.86
CA ALA A 103 15.96 -6.55 29.33
C ALA A 103 14.56 -6.63 29.98
N GLU A 104 13.50 -6.40 29.20
CA GLU A 104 12.10 -6.44 29.64
C GLU A 104 11.35 -7.71 29.18
N GLY A 105 12.06 -8.68 28.56
CA GLY A 105 11.52 -9.94 28.03
C GLY A 105 11.71 -11.12 28.99
#